data_AF-A0A1F3X7W6-F1
#
_entry.id   AF-A0A1F3X7W6-F1
#
_cell.length_a   1.000
_cell.length_b   1.000
_cell.length_c   1.000
_cell.angle_alpha   90.00
_cell.angle_beta   90.00
_cell.angle_gamma   90.00
#
_symmetry.space_group_name_H-M   'P 1'
#
loop_
_entity.id
_entity.type
_entity.pdbx_description
1 polymer ?
#
loop_
_entity_poly.entity_id
_entity_poly.type
_entity_poly.pdbx_seq_one_letter_code
_entity_poly.pdbx_strand_id
1 'polypeptide(L)'
;MRDRIHVLEGRLIVLLNVDRVVRIIRNADDPKAELIKAFKLTDRQAEDILEMRLRQLAKLEHIKVEQELEGLREDRKGLEKVLKSRKVLEDLVIEEIEADAKAFGDKRRTIIEQSEKAVIETPVIDEPVTVIFSKNGWVRARQGWEVDPGTLSFKEGDSLLALLKCRTVDPVVFLDSAGRAYTVNASELPSARGDGAPASSLVDLQSGARIMYAVAGKPDMPVLVASSGGYGFATRIADMVSNRKAGRDFMTVGPGETPIAPVVYEESQARLVAALSASGRMLVFDMAEMRSVSRGRGVIVMGLEEGEKLVAVSLLATPAVKVRGMKGSKEREIHLTGARFEHYVGHRARMGRVLPDKLKPIGFSA
;
A
#
# COMPACT_ATOMS: atom_id res chain seq x y z
N MET A 1 45.33 37.58 -20.48
CA MET A 1 46.35 37.53 -19.41
C MET A 1 47.73 37.11 -19.93
N ARG A 2 47.92 35.89 -20.46
CA ARG A 2 49.24 35.43 -20.96
C ARG A 2 49.85 36.36 -22.02
N ASP A 3 49.04 36.82 -22.98
CA ASP A 3 49.47 37.81 -23.99
C ASP A 3 49.93 39.14 -23.38
N ARG A 4 49.29 39.59 -22.29
CA ARG A 4 49.64 40.84 -21.62
C ARG A 4 50.95 40.70 -20.85
N ILE A 5 51.12 39.60 -20.12
CA ILE A 5 52.38 39.24 -19.45
C ILE A 5 53.53 39.21 -20.47
N HIS A 6 53.30 38.54 -21.61
CA HIS A 6 54.28 38.42 -22.69
C HIS A 6 54.74 39.79 -23.21
N VAL A 7 53.82 40.70 -23.47
CA VAL A 7 54.16 42.07 -23.91
C VAL A 7 54.90 42.85 -22.82
N LEU A 8 54.44 42.80 -21.57
CA LEU A 8 55.08 43.51 -20.45
C LEU A 8 56.49 42.99 -20.15
N GLU A 9 56.75 41.69 -20.31
CA GLU A 9 58.10 41.10 -20.19
C GLU A 9 59.05 41.67 -21.25
N GLY A 10 58.58 41.85 -22.49
CA GLY A 10 59.34 42.51 -23.55
C GLY A 10 59.64 43.97 -23.22
N ARG A 11 58.64 44.72 -22.74
CA ARG A 11 58.80 46.12 -22.31
C ARG A 11 59.78 46.26 -21.16
N LEU A 12 59.73 45.38 -20.16
CA LEU A 12 60.65 45.43 -19.01
C LEU A 12 62.11 45.23 -19.43
N ILE A 13 62.39 44.27 -20.33
CA ILE A 13 63.73 44.03 -20.86
C ILE A 13 64.29 45.28 -21.57
N VAL A 14 63.44 45.98 -22.32
CA VAL A 14 63.79 47.21 -23.04
C VAL A 14 63.99 48.39 -22.09
N LEU A 15 63.11 48.56 -21.09
CA LEU A 15 63.24 49.66 -20.12
C LEU A 15 64.52 49.54 -19.26
N LEU A 16 65.05 48.33 -19.09
CA LEU A 16 66.36 48.11 -18.44
C LEU A 16 67.56 48.41 -19.35
N ASN A 17 67.38 48.49 -20.67
CA ASN A 17 68.45 48.60 -21.67
C ASN A 17 68.18 49.68 -22.74
N VAL A 18 67.53 50.78 -22.36
CA VAL A 18 67.02 51.81 -23.29
C VAL A 18 68.11 52.33 -24.24
N ASP A 19 69.32 52.63 -23.75
CA ASP A 19 70.41 53.18 -24.56
C ASP A 19 70.91 52.21 -25.65
N ARG A 20 70.81 50.91 -25.41
CA ARG A 20 71.18 49.87 -26.38
C ARG A 20 70.09 49.69 -27.41
N VAL A 21 68.82 49.76 -27.00
CA VAL A 21 67.65 49.69 -27.89
C VAL A 21 67.62 50.89 -28.84
N VAL A 22 67.83 52.11 -28.32
CA VAL A 22 67.89 53.33 -29.14
C VAL A 22 69.03 53.28 -30.17
N ARG A 23 70.19 52.72 -29.79
CA ARG A 23 71.32 52.53 -30.72
C ARG A 23 70.98 51.57 -31.87
N ILE A 24 70.29 50.47 -31.58
CA ILE A 24 69.84 49.52 -32.62
C ILE A 24 68.82 50.20 -33.53
N ILE A 25 67.81 50.88 -32.97
CA ILE A 25 66.77 51.56 -33.77
C ILE A 25 67.34 52.65 -34.68
N ARG A 26 68.40 53.35 -34.26
CA ARG A 26 68.98 54.46 -35.05
C ARG A 26 69.95 54.02 -36.15
N ASN A 27 70.56 52.83 -36.03
CA ASN A 27 71.68 52.42 -36.88
C ASN A 27 71.41 51.16 -37.72
N ALA A 28 70.36 50.40 -37.40
CA ALA A 28 70.00 49.18 -38.13
C ALA A 28 69.12 49.51 -39.35
N ASP A 29 69.35 48.81 -40.47
CA ASP A 29 68.48 48.88 -41.66
C ASP A 29 67.11 48.22 -41.41
N ASP A 30 67.08 47.16 -40.60
CA ASP A 30 65.86 46.53 -40.08
C ASP A 30 65.90 46.45 -38.54
N PRO A 31 65.42 47.49 -37.85
CA PRO A 31 65.39 47.55 -36.39
C PRO A 31 64.64 46.38 -35.74
N LYS A 32 63.58 45.87 -36.37
CA LYS A 32 62.72 44.82 -35.79
C LYS A 32 63.49 43.50 -35.71
N ALA A 33 64.11 43.08 -36.82
CA ALA A 33 64.89 41.84 -36.85
C ALA A 33 66.10 41.88 -35.93
N GLU A 34 66.75 43.03 -35.78
CA GLU A 34 67.89 43.18 -34.87
C GLU A 34 67.48 43.17 -33.39
N LEU A 35 66.36 43.78 -33.01
CA LEU A 35 65.85 43.74 -31.63
C LEU A 35 65.48 42.32 -31.21
N ILE A 36 64.84 41.56 -32.11
CA ILE A 36 64.52 40.13 -31.92
C ILE A 36 65.80 39.34 -31.63
N LYS A 37 66.86 39.51 -32.43
CA LYS A 37 68.13 38.79 -32.25
C LYS A 37 68.87 39.21 -30.99
N ALA A 38 68.95 40.51 -30.70
CA ALA A 38 69.76 41.06 -29.62
C ALA A 38 69.19 40.77 -28.22
N PHE A 39 67.87 40.82 -28.08
CA PHE A 39 67.18 40.65 -26.79
C PHE A 39 66.35 39.37 -26.70
N LYS A 40 66.43 38.50 -27.72
CA LYS A 40 65.65 37.25 -27.84
C LYS A 40 64.14 37.48 -27.70
N LEU A 41 63.66 38.59 -28.28
CA LEU A 41 62.26 38.97 -28.26
C LEU A 41 61.47 38.19 -29.31
N THR A 42 60.17 38.05 -29.10
CA THR A 42 59.26 37.56 -30.13
C THR A 42 58.85 38.68 -31.09
N ASP A 43 58.35 38.31 -32.27
CA ASP A 43 57.88 39.27 -33.29
C ASP A 43 56.89 40.30 -32.72
N ARG A 44 55.91 39.82 -31.93
CA ARG A 44 54.89 40.66 -31.28
C ARG A 44 55.45 41.60 -30.20
N GLN A 45 56.45 41.16 -29.44
CA GLN A 45 57.11 42.03 -28.47
C GLN A 45 57.92 43.12 -29.17
N ALA A 46 58.64 42.76 -30.23
CA ALA A 46 59.44 43.70 -31.00
C ALA A 46 58.58 44.79 -31.67
N GLU A 47 57.43 44.40 -32.25
CA GLU A 47 56.45 45.36 -32.78
C GLU A 47 55.95 46.33 -31.71
N ASP A 48 55.51 45.80 -30.56
CA ASP A 48 55.02 46.61 -29.45
C ASP A 48 56.08 47.58 -28.90
N ILE A 49 57.36 47.18 -28.90
CA ILE A 49 58.49 48.02 -28.51
C ILE A 49 58.70 49.17 -29.49
N LEU A 50 58.61 48.91 -30.80
CA LEU A 50 58.75 49.94 -31.82
C LEU A 50 57.60 50.96 -31.76
N GLU A 51 56.41 50.52 -31.33
CA GLU A 51 55.24 51.39 -31.12
C GLU A 51 55.27 52.16 -29.78
N MET A 52 56.28 51.96 -28.93
CA MET A 52 56.37 52.67 -27.65
C MET A 52 56.55 54.18 -27.82
N ARG A 53 55.81 54.96 -27.04
CA ARG A 53 55.95 56.42 -27.00
C ARG A 53 57.06 56.81 -26.02
N LEU A 54 57.85 57.83 -26.34
CA LEU A 54 58.95 58.31 -25.48
C LEU A 54 58.55 58.58 -24.02
N ARG A 55 57.31 59.06 -23.77
CA ARG A 55 56.77 59.26 -22.42
C ARG A 55 56.72 57.98 -21.56
N GLN A 56 56.66 56.81 -22.19
CA GLN A 56 56.57 55.50 -21.55
C GLN A 56 57.94 54.97 -21.10
N LEU A 57 59.03 55.69 -21.42
CA LEU A 57 60.39 55.39 -20.96
C LEU A 57 60.71 56.01 -19.59
N ALA A 58 59.77 56.77 -19.01
CA ALA A 58 59.95 57.40 -17.71
C ALA A 58 60.06 56.37 -16.57
N LYS A 59 60.86 56.67 -15.53
CA LYS A 59 61.06 55.79 -14.36
C LYS A 59 59.74 55.39 -13.66
N LEU A 60 58.74 56.27 -13.65
CA LEU A 60 57.42 55.96 -13.08
C LEU A 60 56.67 54.89 -13.88
N GLU A 61 56.84 54.87 -15.20
CA GLU A 61 56.19 53.87 -16.06
C GLU A 61 56.86 52.50 -15.91
N HIS A 62 58.17 52.46 -15.65
CA HIS A 62 58.85 51.21 -15.27
C HIS A 62 58.23 50.58 -14.02
N ILE A 63 58.06 51.36 -12.94
CA ILE A 63 57.47 50.85 -11.69
C ILE A 63 56.04 50.34 -11.91
N LYS A 64 55.24 51.05 -12.73
CA LYS A 64 53.88 50.61 -13.06
C LYS A 64 53.87 49.30 -13.85
N VAL A 65 54.75 49.16 -14.84
CA VAL A 65 54.87 47.92 -15.64
C VAL A 65 55.32 46.76 -14.77
N GLU A 66 56.24 47.00 -13.83
CA GLU A 66 56.72 46.00 -12.88
C GLU A 66 55.60 45.54 -11.93
N GLN A 67 54.85 46.47 -11.35
CA GLN A 67 53.70 46.16 -10.48
C GLN A 67 52.57 45.45 -11.24
N GLU A 68 52.24 45.89 -12.46
CA GLU A 68 51.24 45.24 -13.31
C GLU A 68 51.67 43.81 -13.65
N LEU A 69 52.95 43.62 -13.99
CA LEU A 69 53.50 42.30 -14.32
C LEU A 69 53.51 41.37 -13.11
N GLU A 70 53.84 41.87 -11.92
CA GLU A 70 53.83 41.10 -10.67
C GLU A 70 52.41 40.62 -10.33
N GLY A 71 51.43 41.52 -10.32
CA GLY A 71 50.03 41.16 -10.08
C GLY A 71 49.50 40.14 -11.09
N LEU A 72 49.77 40.34 -12.38
CA LEU A 72 49.37 39.38 -13.42
C LEU A 72 50.07 38.02 -13.27
N ARG A 73 51.30 37.98 -12.73
CA ARG A 73 52.01 36.72 -12.45
C ARG A 73 51.40 35.98 -11.26
N GLU A 74 50.97 36.70 -10.23
CA GLU A 74 50.24 36.12 -9.09
C GLU A 74 48.90 35.56 -9.52
N ASP A 75 48.11 36.34 -10.26
CA ASP A 75 46.83 35.91 -10.82
C ASP A 75 46.99 34.67 -11.70
N ARG A 76 48.02 34.67 -12.57
CA ARG A 76 48.34 33.50 -13.41
C ARG A 76 48.61 32.28 -12.57
N LYS A 77 49.38 32.41 -11.48
CA LYS A 77 49.71 31.29 -10.60
C LYS A 77 48.46 30.74 -9.91
N GLY A 78 47.56 31.62 -9.47
CA GLY A 78 46.26 31.26 -8.91
C GLY A 78 45.40 30.47 -9.91
N LEU A 79 45.17 31.04 -11.09
CA LEU A 79 44.36 30.42 -12.14
C LEU A 79 44.95 29.11 -12.64
N GLU A 80 46.28 29.02 -12.80
CA GLU A 80 46.92 27.76 -13.20
C GLU A 80 46.82 26.68 -12.11
N LYS A 81 46.82 27.05 -10.82
CA LYS A 81 46.62 26.10 -9.73
C LYS A 81 45.23 25.46 -9.81
N VAL A 82 44.21 26.26 -10.11
CA VAL A 82 42.83 25.79 -10.32
C VAL A 82 42.76 24.88 -11.54
N LEU A 83 43.32 25.31 -12.68
CA LEU A 83 43.25 24.55 -13.94
C LEU A 83 44.01 23.21 -13.90
N LYS A 84 45.11 23.12 -13.13
CA LYS A 84 45.94 21.91 -13.06
C LYS A 84 45.43 20.85 -12.08
N SER A 85 44.60 21.23 -11.11
CA SER A 85 44.13 20.31 -10.07
C SER A 85 42.61 20.26 -10.03
N ARG A 86 42.07 19.11 -10.43
CA ARG A 86 40.63 18.84 -10.36
C ARG A 86 40.07 19.08 -8.95
N LYS A 87 40.82 18.70 -7.91
CA LYS A 87 40.39 18.90 -6.52
C LYS A 87 40.21 20.38 -6.18
N VAL A 88 41.17 21.22 -6.57
CA VAL A 88 41.10 22.67 -6.30
C VAL A 88 39.94 23.32 -7.06
N LEU A 89 39.64 22.85 -8.27
CA LEU A 89 38.47 23.29 -9.02
C LEU A 89 37.17 22.86 -8.33
N GLU A 90 37.08 21.62 -7.86
CA GLU A 90 35.91 21.12 -7.12
C GLU A 90 35.69 21.92 -5.83
N ASP A 91 36.75 22.19 -5.06
CA ASP A 91 36.69 23.01 -3.85
C ASP A 91 36.16 24.43 -4.16
N LEU A 92 36.65 25.07 -5.23
CA LEU A 92 36.16 26.39 -5.67
C LEU A 92 34.68 26.37 -6.06
N VAL A 93 34.23 25.34 -6.80
CA VAL A 93 32.83 25.20 -7.21
C VAL A 93 31.91 24.98 -6.01
N ILE A 94 32.35 24.22 -5.01
CA ILE A 94 31.61 24.04 -3.76
C ILE A 94 31.46 25.39 -3.05
N GLU A 95 32.55 26.15 -2.91
CA GLU A 95 32.53 27.47 -2.28
C GLU A 95 31.54 28.43 -2.97
N GLU A 96 31.53 28.45 -4.31
CA GLU A 96 30.59 29.26 -5.09
C GLU A 96 29.14 28.81 -4.89
N ILE A 97 28.84 27.50 -4.96
CA ILE A 97 27.50 26.95 -4.75
C ILE A 97 27.01 27.23 -3.33
N GLU A 98 27.87 27.13 -2.32
CA GLU A 98 27.51 27.43 -0.93
C GLU A 98 27.24 28.92 -0.70
N ALA A 99 28.01 29.80 -1.36
CA ALA A 99 27.76 31.24 -1.32
C ALA A 99 26.40 31.58 -1.95
N ASP A 100 26.09 30.98 -3.11
CA ASP A 100 24.81 31.17 -3.79
C ASP A 100 23.63 30.61 -2.97
N ALA A 101 23.79 29.43 -2.37
CA ALA A 101 22.80 28.84 -1.49
C ALA A 101 22.51 29.73 -0.27
N LYS A 102 23.53 30.44 0.26
CA LYS A 102 23.35 31.41 1.36
C LYS A 102 22.70 32.71 0.90
N ALA A 103 23.05 33.19 -0.28
CA ALA A 103 22.54 34.46 -0.81
C ALA A 103 21.08 34.34 -1.29
N PHE A 104 20.71 33.20 -1.88
CA PHE A 104 19.44 33.02 -2.59
C PHE A 104 18.58 31.86 -2.06
N GLY A 105 19.03 31.11 -1.06
CA GLY A 105 18.27 29.98 -0.51
C GLY A 105 17.05 30.41 0.30
N ASP A 106 15.95 29.67 0.13
CA ASP A 106 14.73 29.82 0.92
C ASP A 106 14.31 28.48 1.56
N LYS A 107 13.40 28.55 2.55
CA LYS A 107 12.85 27.34 3.17
C LYS A 107 11.87 26.69 2.19
N ARG A 108 11.96 25.37 2.06
CA ARG A 108 11.01 24.58 1.26
C ARG A 108 9.58 24.88 1.70
N ARG A 109 8.75 25.29 0.74
CA ARG A 109 7.35 25.67 0.98
C ARG A 109 6.38 24.48 0.99
N THR A 110 6.74 23.36 0.36
CA THR A 110 5.89 22.18 0.21
C THR A 110 6.31 21.05 1.13
N ILE A 111 5.33 20.32 1.66
CA ILE A 111 5.52 19.11 2.48
C ILE A 111 5.46 17.90 1.55
N ILE A 112 6.41 16.97 1.67
CA ILE A 112 6.37 15.70 0.95
C ILE A 112 5.74 14.67 1.89
N GLU A 113 4.51 14.26 1.58
CA GLU A 113 3.83 13.17 2.28
C GLU A 113 3.86 11.90 1.42
N GLN A 114 3.95 10.74 2.08
CA GLN A 114 3.97 9.45 1.39
C GLN A 114 2.55 9.11 0.91
N SER A 115 2.33 9.17 -0.41
CA SER A 115 1.06 8.77 -1.02
C SER A 115 0.86 7.26 -0.91
N GLU A 116 -0.32 6.82 -0.45
CA GLU A 116 -0.79 5.46 -0.72
C GLU A 116 -0.97 5.31 -2.24
N LYS A 117 -0.52 4.20 -2.82
CA LYS A 117 -0.59 3.96 -4.26
C LYS A 117 -2.07 3.90 -4.68
N ALA A 118 -2.53 4.86 -5.49
CA ALA A 118 -3.78 4.72 -6.21
C ALA A 118 -3.65 3.58 -7.23
N VAL A 119 -4.24 2.42 -6.92
CA VAL A 119 -4.52 1.40 -7.92
C VAL A 119 -5.49 2.04 -8.90
N ILE A 120 -5.17 2.02 -10.19
CA ILE A 120 -6.09 2.46 -11.24
C ILE A 120 -7.30 1.53 -11.16
N GLU A 121 -8.38 2.00 -10.54
CA GLU A 121 -9.64 1.28 -10.49
C GLU A 121 -10.23 1.25 -11.90
N THR A 122 -10.04 0.13 -12.60
CA THR A 122 -10.84 -0.16 -13.79
C THR A 122 -12.31 -0.09 -13.38
N PRO A 123 -13.17 0.70 -14.04
CA PRO A 123 -14.57 0.78 -13.66
C PRO A 123 -15.21 -0.61 -13.79
N VAL A 124 -15.55 -1.21 -12.66
CA VAL A 124 -16.24 -2.50 -12.60
C VAL A 124 -17.68 -2.27 -13.04
N ILE A 125 -18.10 -2.95 -14.11
CA ILE A 125 -19.49 -2.91 -14.57
C ILE A 125 -20.35 -3.58 -13.51
N ASP A 126 -21.37 -2.87 -13.05
CA ASP A 126 -22.27 -3.31 -11.99
C ASP A 126 -23.33 -4.30 -12.51
N GLU A 127 -23.11 -5.59 -12.26
CA GLU A 127 -23.94 -6.70 -12.74
C GLU A 127 -24.32 -7.65 -11.59
N PRO A 128 -25.51 -8.29 -11.66
CA PRO A 128 -25.88 -9.32 -10.69
C PRO A 128 -24.99 -10.55 -10.85
N VAL A 129 -24.47 -11.06 -9.74
CA VAL A 129 -23.59 -12.24 -9.71
C VAL A 129 -23.95 -13.12 -8.51
N THR A 130 -23.78 -14.42 -8.67
CA THR A 130 -23.88 -15.39 -7.58
C THR A 130 -22.51 -15.97 -7.30
N VAL A 131 -22.02 -15.75 -6.09
CA VAL A 131 -20.80 -16.40 -5.57
C VAL A 131 -21.17 -17.80 -5.09
N ILE A 132 -20.49 -18.78 -5.64
CA ILE A 132 -20.62 -20.19 -5.29
C ILE A 132 -19.43 -20.55 -4.43
N PHE A 133 -19.69 -20.91 -3.16
CA PHE A 133 -18.66 -21.26 -2.19
C PHE A 133 -18.85 -22.71 -1.73
N SER A 134 -17.78 -23.52 -1.79
CA SER A 134 -17.81 -24.94 -1.46
C SER A 134 -17.39 -25.24 -0.02
N LYS A 135 -17.65 -26.47 0.45
CA LYS A 135 -17.25 -26.91 1.80
C LYS A 135 -15.73 -27.01 1.96
N ASN A 136 -15.01 -27.31 0.87
CA ASN A 136 -13.54 -27.35 0.87
C ASN A 136 -12.90 -25.98 0.59
N GLY A 137 -13.67 -24.89 0.61
CA GLY A 137 -13.15 -23.53 0.47
C GLY A 137 -12.81 -23.11 -0.96
N TRP A 138 -13.44 -23.73 -1.97
CA TRP A 138 -13.35 -23.28 -3.36
C TRP A 138 -14.39 -22.20 -3.63
N VAL A 139 -14.03 -21.22 -4.46
CA VAL A 139 -14.89 -20.09 -4.82
C VAL A 139 -14.90 -19.88 -6.33
N ARG A 140 -16.08 -19.59 -6.87
CA ARG A 140 -16.30 -19.13 -8.24
C ARG A 140 -17.53 -18.24 -8.32
N ALA A 141 -17.60 -17.40 -9.34
CA ALA A 141 -18.69 -16.46 -9.57
C ALA A 141 -19.43 -16.78 -10.87
N ARG A 142 -20.76 -16.85 -10.82
CA ARG A 142 -21.64 -17.02 -11.98
C ARG A 142 -22.49 -15.77 -12.17
N GLN A 143 -22.58 -15.28 -13.40
CA GLN A 143 -23.44 -14.14 -13.72
C GLN A 143 -24.92 -14.49 -13.48
N GLY A 144 -25.69 -13.55 -12.94
CA GLY A 144 -27.09 -13.69 -12.56
C GLY A 144 -27.30 -14.20 -11.13
N TRP A 145 -28.50 -13.92 -10.58
CA TRP A 145 -28.95 -14.42 -9.27
C TRP A 145 -29.68 -15.76 -9.32
N GLU A 146 -30.05 -16.19 -10.52
CA GLU A 146 -30.75 -17.44 -10.81
C GLU A 146 -29.72 -18.54 -11.03
N VAL A 147 -29.28 -19.17 -9.94
CA VAL A 147 -28.38 -20.34 -10.00
C VAL A 147 -29.06 -21.50 -9.29
N ASP A 148 -29.38 -22.55 -10.05
CA ASP A 148 -29.92 -23.79 -9.50
C ASP A 148 -28.79 -24.61 -8.82
N PRO A 149 -28.86 -24.83 -7.49
CA PRO A 149 -27.89 -25.66 -6.78
C PRO A 149 -27.69 -27.06 -7.38
N GLY A 150 -28.74 -27.66 -7.97
CA GLY A 150 -28.69 -29.00 -8.53
C GLY A 150 -27.85 -29.13 -9.80
N THR A 151 -27.57 -28.00 -10.48
CA THR A 151 -26.77 -27.97 -11.71
C THR A 151 -25.27 -27.78 -11.46
N LEU A 152 -24.87 -27.61 -10.20
CA LEU A 152 -23.48 -27.29 -9.85
C LEU A 152 -22.63 -28.56 -9.72
N SER A 153 -21.53 -28.61 -10.47
CA SER A 153 -20.49 -29.63 -10.31
C SER A 153 -19.43 -29.17 -9.30
N PHE A 154 -18.85 -30.12 -8.58
CA PHE A 154 -17.76 -29.91 -7.63
C PHE A 154 -16.70 -31.00 -7.80
N LYS A 155 -15.52 -30.76 -7.22
CA LYS A 155 -14.47 -31.78 -7.11
C LYS A 155 -14.94 -32.96 -6.28
N GLU A 156 -14.29 -34.11 -6.50
CA GLU A 156 -14.55 -35.32 -5.73
C GLU A 156 -14.38 -35.04 -4.22
N GLY A 157 -15.39 -35.43 -3.43
CA GLY A 157 -15.44 -35.19 -1.98
C GLY A 157 -15.80 -33.76 -1.57
N ASP A 158 -16.15 -32.87 -2.50
CA ASP A 158 -16.61 -31.51 -2.21
C ASP A 158 -18.10 -31.34 -2.49
N SER A 159 -18.72 -30.32 -1.90
CA SER A 159 -20.13 -29.98 -2.10
C SER A 159 -20.40 -28.51 -1.82
N LEU A 160 -21.58 -28.05 -2.22
CA LEU A 160 -22.02 -26.68 -1.96
C LEU A 160 -22.06 -26.39 -0.44
N LEU A 161 -21.45 -25.28 -0.03
CA LEU A 161 -21.62 -24.71 1.31
C LEU A 161 -22.59 -23.52 1.28
N ALA A 162 -22.39 -22.58 0.35
CA ALA A 162 -23.20 -21.38 0.25
C ALA A 162 -23.33 -20.87 -1.19
N LEU A 163 -24.52 -20.32 -1.50
CA LEU A 163 -24.77 -19.47 -2.65
C LEU A 163 -25.06 -18.06 -2.15
N LEU A 164 -24.21 -17.11 -2.53
CA LEU A 164 -24.31 -15.72 -2.07
C LEU A 164 -24.66 -14.85 -3.27
N LYS A 165 -25.86 -14.28 -3.26
CA LYS A 165 -26.33 -13.36 -4.29
C LYS A 165 -25.79 -11.97 -3.98
N CYS A 166 -25.01 -11.40 -4.88
CA CYS A 166 -24.47 -10.06 -4.73
C CYS A 166 -24.34 -9.38 -6.10
N ARG A 167 -23.69 -8.23 -6.16
CA ARG A 167 -23.31 -7.56 -7.40
C ARG A 167 -21.80 -7.62 -7.58
N THR A 168 -21.32 -7.40 -8.79
CA THR A 168 -19.87 -7.41 -9.12
C THR A 168 -19.07 -6.36 -8.33
N VAL A 169 -19.72 -5.26 -7.94
CA VAL A 169 -19.15 -4.19 -7.12
C VAL A 169 -19.17 -4.48 -5.61
N ASP A 170 -19.90 -5.51 -5.19
CA ASP A 170 -20.02 -5.85 -3.78
C ASP A 170 -18.76 -6.60 -3.28
N PRO A 171 -18.37 -6.38 -2.01
CA PRO A 171 -17.31 -7.15 -1.39
C PRO A 171 -17.75 -8.60 -1.14
N VAL A 172 -16.82 -9.52 -1.34
CA VAL A 172 -16.91 -10.91 -0.87
C VAL A 172 -15.94 -11.06 0.29
N VAL A 173 -16.48 -11.38 1.47
CA VAL A 173 -15.71 -11.51 2.70
C VAL A 173 -15.60 -12.97 3.11
N PHE A 174 -14.37 -13.46 3.19
CA PHE A 174 -14.04 -14.78 3.70
C PHE A 174 -13.75 -14.72 5.21
N LEU A 175 -14.25 -15.71 5.95
CA LEU A 175 -13.99 -15.87 7.38
C LEU A 175 -13.21 -17.15 7.62
N ASP A 176 -12.02 -17.03 8.23
CA ASP A 176 -11.17 -18.17 8.54
C ASP A 176 -11.46 -18.80 9.90
N SER A 177 -10.85 -19.95 10.17
CA SER A 177 -11.00 -20.70 11.41
C SER A 177 -10.56 -19.97 12.68
N ALA A 178 -9.73 -18.93 12.56
CA ALA A 178 -9.28 -18.12 13.69
C ALA A 178 -10.18 -16.89 13.93
N GLY A 179 -11.18 -16.66 13.06
CA GLY A 179 -12.09 -15.52 13.13
C GLY A 179 -11.58 -14.27 12.41
N ARG A 180 -10.52 -14.39 11.60
CA ARG A 180 -10.00 -13.30 10.77
C ARG A 180 -10.82 -13.18 9.49
N ALA A 181 -11.11 -11.95 9.08
CA ALA A 181 -11.89 -11.65 7.88
C ALA A 181 -11.00 -11.13 6.75
N TYR A 182 -11.23 -11.61 5.53
CA TYR A 182 -10.47 -11.24 4.32
C TYR A 182 -11.44 -10.80 3.24
N THR A 183 -11.05 -9.82 2.42
CA THR A 183 -11.93 -9.26 1.40
C THR A 183 -11.34 -9.43 0.02
N VAL A 184 -12.20 -9.81 -0.92
CA VAL A 184 -11.94 -9.86 -2.35
C VAL A 184 -13.14 -9.24 -3.06
N ASN A 185 -12.93 -8.51 -4.16
CA ASN A 185 -14.04 -7.98 -4.95
C ASN A 185 -14.73 -9.11 -5.71
N ALA A 186 -16.06 -9.09 -5.80
CA ALA A 186 -16.79 -10.13 -6.54
C ALA A 186 -16.34 -10.23 -8.01
N SER A 187 -15.92 -9.11 -8.62
CA SER A 187 -15.36 -9.05 -9.98
C SER A 187 -14.00 -9.74 -10.16
N GLU A 188 -13.25 -9.97 -9.08
CA GLU A 188 -11.94 -10.64 -9.12
C GLU A 188 -12.05 -12.17 -9.00
N LEU A 189 -13.25 -12.68 -8.69
CA LEU A 189 -13.47 -14.12 -8.56
C LEU A 189 -13.42 -14.83 -9.92
N PRO A 190 -12.93 -16.08 -9.95
CA PRO A 190 -12.90 -16.85 -11.19
C PRO A 190 -14.32 -17.13 -11.67
N SER A 191 -14.50 -17.16 -12.99
CA SER A 191 -15.76 -17.52 -13.64
C SER A 191 -16.24 -18.91 -13.21
N ALA A 192 -17.55 -19.14 -13.26
CA ALA A 192 -18.19 -20.43 -12.97
C ALA A 192 -17.78 -21.60 -13.90
N ARG A 193 -16.97 -21.36 -14.94
CA ARG A 193 -16.40 -22.42 -15.78
C ARG A 193 -15.34 -23.21 -14.99
N GLY A 194 -15.50 -24.53 -14.92
CA GLY A 194 -14.63 -25.39 -14.12
C GLY A 194 -14.93 -25.27 -12.62
N ASP A 195 -14.01 -25.76 -11.77
CA ASP A 195 -14.24 -25.85 -10.32
C ASP A 195 -14.03 -24.53 -9.56
N GLY A 196 -13.52 -23.48 -10.23
CA GLY A 196 -13.13 -22.22 -9.60
C GLY A 196 -11.68 -22.22 -9.12
N ALA A 197 -11.41 -21.47 -8.05
CA ALA A 197 -10.10 -21.43 -7.38
C ALA A 197 -10.27 -21.64 -5.88
N PRO A 198 -9.25 -22.17 -5.18
CA PRO A 198 -9.26 -22.19 -3.73
C PRO A 198 -9.26 -20.75 -3.20
N ALA A 199 -10.19 -20.38 -2.31
CA ALA A 199 -10.26 -19.02 -1.78
C ALA A 199 -8.96 -18.60 -1.06
N SER A 200 -8.21 -19.58 -0.54
CA SER A 200 -6.88 -19.39 0.06
C SER A 200 -5.83 -18.83 -0.89
N SER A 201 -5.99 -18.98 -2.21
CA SER A 201 -5.03 -18.40 -3.18
C SER A 201 -5.30 -16.93 -3.48
N LEU A 202 -6.43 -16.38 -3.04
CA LEU A 202 -6.82 -14.98 -3.29
C LEU A 202 -6.40 -14.04 -2.16
N VAL A 203 -6.04 -14.59 -1.00
CA VAL A 203 -5.77 -13.85 0.25
C VAL A 203 -4.52 -14.39 0.95
N ASP A 204 -3.87 -13.56 1.75
CA ASP A 204 -2.67 -13.95 2.49
C ASP A 204 -3.08 -14.56 3.84
N LEU A 205 -3.43 -15.85 3.83
CA LEU A 205 -3.83 -16.58 5.04
C LEU A 205 -2.74 -16.54 6.11
N GLN A 206 -3.17 -16.27 7.34
CA GLN A 206 -2.27 -16.24 8.49
C GLN A 206 -2.29 -17.55 9.26
N SER A 207 -1.16 -17.91 9.86
CA SER A 207 -1.07 -18.93 10.93
C SER A 207 -1.63 -20.32 10.58
N GLY A 208 -1.60 -20.73 9.31
CA GLY A 208 -2.15 -22.02 8.87
C GLY A 208 -3.66 -22.15 9.03
N ALA A 209 -4.37 -21.02 9.18
CA ALA A 209 -5.82 -21.00 9.26
C ALA A 209 -6.46 -21.50 7.94
N ARG A 210 -7.68 -22.02 8.03
CA ARG A 210 -8.48 -22.44 6.88
C ARG A 210 -9.67 -21.51 6.70
N ILE A 211 -10.01 -21.18 5.47
CA ILE A 211 -11.24 -20.45 5.17
C ILE A 211 -12.43 -21.38 5.43
N MET A 212 -13.37 -20.93 6.26
CA MET A 212 -14.52 -21.73 6.67
C MET A 212 -15.82 -21.25 6.03
N TYR A 213 -16.02 -19.93 5.93
CA TYR A 213 -17.26 -19.35 5.44
C TYR A 213 -17.00 -18.14 4.55
N ALA A 214 -18.02 -17.77 3.79
CA ALA A 214 -18.03 -16.57 2.97
C ALA A 214 -19.36 -15.83 3.16
N VAL A 215 -19.31 -14.50 3.13
CA VAL A 215 -20.48 -13.61 3.01
C VAL A 215 -20.23 -12.64 1.87
N ALA A 216 -21.29 -12.25 1.16
CA ALA A 216 -21.19 -11.28 0.07
C ALA A 216 -22.47 -10.45 0.03
N GLY A 217 -22.35 -9.21 -0.40
CA GLY A 217 -23.47 -8.28 -0.47
C GLY A 217 -23.04 -6.85 -0.19
N LYS A 218 -24.01 -5.94 -0.19
CA LYS A 218 -23.75 -4.51 0.01
C LYS A 218 -23.09 -4.26 1.38
N PRO A 219 -22.18 -3.29 1.50
CA PRO A 219 -21.49 -3.01 2.75
C PRO A 219 -22.41 -2.72 3.95
N ASP A 220 -23.59 -2.17 3.72
CA ASP A 220 -24.58 -1.83 4.75
C ASP A 220 -25.41 -3.03 5.22
N MET A 221 -25.40 -4.16 4.51
CA MET A 221 -26.17 -5.34 4.90
C MET A 221 -25.74 -5.86 6.27
N PRO A 222 -26.70 -6.13 7.18
CA PRO A 222 -26.38 -6.64 8.49
C PRO A 222 -26.09 -8.15 8.46
N VAL A 223 -25.22 -8.58 9.36
CA VAL A 223 -24.73 -9.95 9.50
C VAL A 223 -24.75 -10.34 10.97
N LEU A 224 -25.29 -11.51 11.27
CA LEU A 224 -25.16 -12.16 12.57
C LEU A 224 -24.00 -13.15 12.50
N VAL A 225 -23.01 -12.98 13.36
CA VAL A 225 -21.85 -13.86 13.48
C VAL A 225 -21.80 -14.50 14.85
N ALA A 226 -21.28 -15.72 14.91
CA ALA A 226 -21.10 -16.45 16.15
C ALA A 226 -19.94 -17.45 16.06
N SER A 227 -19.44 -17.87 17.21
CA SER A 227 -18.47 -18.96 17.36
C SER A 227 -19.13 -20.20 17.97
N SER A 228 -18.48 -21.34 17.79
CA SER A 228 -18.86 -22.60 18.41
C SER A 228 -18.77 -22.56 19.94
N GLY A 229 -18.13 -21.55 20.53
CA GLY A 229 -18.11 -21.33 21.97
C GLY A 229 -19.36 -20.67 22.54
N GLY A 230 -20.37 -20.40 21.71
CA GLY A 230 -21.65 -19.81 22.16
C GLY A 230 -21.64 -18.29 22.24
N TYR A 231 -20.61 -17.63 21.70
CA TYR A 231 -20.52 -16.17 21.65
C TYR A 231 -20.83 -15.65 20.25
N GLY A 232 -21.38 -14.45 20.13
CA GLY A 232 -21.73 -13.84 18.86
C GLY A 232 -22.20 -12.40 18.98
N PHE A 233 -22.35 -11.74 17.84
CA PHE A 233 -22.77 -10.35 17.75
C PHE A 233 -23.36 -10.03 16.39
N ALA A 234 -24.15 -8.95 16.34
CA ALA A 234 -24.59 -8.36 15.09
C ALA A 234 -23.55 -7.36 14.57
N THR A 235 -23.36 -7.29 13.26
CA THR A 235 -22.40 -6.42 12.59
C THR A 235 -22.94 -6.05 11.20
N ARG A 236 -22.22 -5.23 10.42
CA ARG A 236 -22.47 -5.07 8.98
C ARG A 236 -21.34 -5.67 8.15
N ILE A 237 -21.58 -5.94 6.87
CA ILE A 237 -20.55 -6.41 5.94
C ILE A 237 -19.35 -5.43 5.92
N ALA A 238 -19.61 -4.11 5.95
CA ALA A 238 -18.58 -3.07 6.01
C ALA A 238 -17.59 -3.24 7.18
N ASP A 239 -18.06 -3.72 8.33
CA ASP A 239 -17.20 -3.94 9.50
C ASP A 239 -16.26 -5.15 9.32
N MET A 240 -16.61 -6.06 8.41
CA MET A 240 -15.81 -7.24 8.08
C MET A 240 -14.80 -6.95 6.95
N VAL A 241 -14.97 -5.84 6.22
CA VAL A 241 -14.11 -5.47 5.09
C VAL A 241 -12.71 -5.07 5.54
N SER A 242 -11.70 -5.57 4.81
CA SER A 242 -10.28 -5.25 4.94
C SER A 242 -9.74 -4.70 3.63
N ASN A 243 -8.91 -3.65 3.70
CA ASN A 243 -8.15 -3.14 2.55
C ASN A 243 -6.79 -3.84 2.34
N ARG A 244 -6.46 -4.84 3.18
CA ARG A 244 -5.21 -5.61 3.12
C ARG A 244 -5.51 -7.05 2.73
N LYS A 245 -4.67 -7.63 1.86
CA LYS A 245 -4.71 -9.06 1.49
C LYS A 245 -4.54 -10.00 2.69
N ALA A 246 -3.80 -9.55 3.72
CA ALA A 246 -3.65 -10.26 4.99
C ALA A 246 -4.91 -10.22 5.88
N GLY A 247 -6.02 -9.63 5.41
CA GLY A 247 -7.26 -9.52 6.17
C GLY A 247 -7.15 -8.64 7.43
N ARG A 248 -8.17 -8.71 8.27
CA ARG A 248 -8.28 -7.97 9.54
C ARG A 248 -8.76 -8.86 10.67
N ASP A 249 -8.33 -8.54 11.88
CA ASP A 249 -8.92 -9.10 13.09
C ASP A 249 -10.38 -8.66 13.21
N PHE A 250 -11.27 -9.64 13.31
CA PHE A 250 -12.71 -9.42 13.27
C PHE A 250 -13.42 -10.13 14.42
N MET A 251 -13.34 -11.46 14.49
CA MET A 251 -13.98 -12.23 15.55
C MET A 251 -12.93 -12.85 16.48
N THR A 252 -13.10 -12.66 17.78
CA THR A 252 -12.26 -13.33 18.77
C THR A 252 -12.77 -14.74 19.01
N VAL A 253 -11.99 -15.74 18.59
CA VAL A 253 -12.32 -17.16 18.73
C VAL A 253 -11.46 -17.78 19.84
N GLY A 254 -12.09 -18.46 20.81
CA GLY A 254 -11.38 -19.10 21.91
C GLY A 254 -10.61 -20.37 21.50
N PRO A 255 -9.70 -20.89 22.34
CA PRO A 255 -8.98 -22.13 22.05
C PRO A 255 -9.93 -23.30 21.77
N GLY A 256 -9.78 -23.96 20.62
CA GLY A 256 -10.62 -25.10 20.20
C GLY A 256 -12.03 -24.74 19.71
N GLU A 257 -12.37 -23.45 19.71
CA GLU A 257 -13.56 -22.91 19.08
C GLU A 257 -13.31 -22.63 17.58
N THR A 258 -14.37 -22.53 16.80
CA THR A 258 -14.33 -22.06 15.41
C THR A 258 -15.50 -21.11 15.16
N PRO A 259 -15.45 -20.25 14.14
CA PRO A 259 -16.67 -19.64 13.61
C PRO A 259 -17.74 -20.68 13.30
N ILE A 260 -19.01 -20.24 13.35
CA ILE A 260 -20.12 -20.94 12.69
C ILE A 260 -20.64 -20.10 11.52
N ALA A 261 -21.50 -20.68 10.69
CA ALA A 261 -22.00 -20.05 9.47
C ALA A 261 -22.62 -18.68 9.78
N PRO A 262 -22.10 -17.57 9.21
CA PRO A 262 -22.71 -16.25 9.34
C PRO A 262 -24.08 -16.19 8.67
N VAL A 263 -24.97 -15.36 9.21
CA VAL A 263 -26.31 -15.16 8.66
C VAL A 263 -26.42 -13.71 8.21
N VAL A 264 -26.48 -13.49 6.89
CA VAL A 264 -26.83 -12.19 6.30
C VAL A 264 -28.35 -12.06 6.31
N TYR A 265 -28.87 -10.90 6.69
CA TYR A 265 -30.32 -10.70 6.84
C TYR A 265 -30.77 -9.31 6.44
N GLU A 266 -32.09 -9.12 6.35
CA GLU A 266 -32.71 -7.79 6.23
C GLU A 266 -33.26 -7.37 7.60
N GLU A 267 -32.96 -6.15 8.05
CA GLU A 267 -33.39 -5.65 9.37
C GLU A 267 -34.92 -5.73 9.56
N SER A 268 -35.69 -5.52 8.49
CA SER A 268 -37.16 -5.59 8.50
C SER A 268 -37.72 -7.00 8.80
N GLN A 269 -36.91 -8.04 8.57
CA GLN A 269 -37.32 -9.45 8.68
C GLN A 269 -36.73 -10.15 9.91
N ALA A 270 -35.72 -9.58 10.57
CA ALA A 270 -35.02 -10.24 11.67
C ALA A 270 -35.68 -9.94 13.02
N ARG A 271 -36.54 -10.86 13.48
CA ARG A 271 -37.24 -10.72 14.78
C ARG A 271 -36.66 -11.60 15.87
N LEU A 272 -36.36 -12.86 15.55
CA LEU A 272 -35.93 -13.85 16.53
C LEU A 272 -34.61 -14.50 16.10
N VAL A 273 -33.74 -14.75 17.07
CA VAL A 273 -32.53 -15.56 16.92
C VAL A 273 -32.82 -16.95 17.45
N ALA A 274 -32.61 -17.97 16.61
CA ALA A 274 -32.60 -19.37 17.02
C ALA A 274 -31.16 -19.86 17.11
N ALA A 275 -30.79 -20.43 18.26
CA ALA A 275 -29.48 -20.99 18.55
C ALA A 275 -29.60 -22.48 18.84
N LEU A 276 -28.67 -23.28 18.32
CA LEU A 276 -28.72 -24.74 18.38
C LEU A 276 -27.39 -25.31 18.87
N SER A 277 -27.42 -26.09 19.95
CA SER A 277 -26.24 -26.68 20.57
C SER A 277 -26.01 -28.14 20.17
N ALA A 278 -24.78 -28.62 20.31
CA ALA A 278 -24.39 -29.98 19.91
C ALA A 278 -25.05 -31.08 20.75
N SER A 279 -25.47 -30.81 21.99
CA SER A 279 -26.24 -31.75 22.81
C SER A 279 -27.72 -31.86 22.41
N GLY A 280 -28.15 -31.13 21.37
CA GLY A 280 -29.53 -31.15 20.91
C GLY A 280 -30.42 -30.22 21.72
N ARG A 281 -29.92 -29.07 22.16
CA ARG A 281 -30.74 -28.03 22.81
C ARG A 281 -30.94 -26.85 21.87
N MET A 282 -32.10 -26.23 21.95
CA MET A 282 -32.44 -25.04 21.17
C MET A 282 -32.89 -23.91 22.08
N LEU A 283 -32.43 -22.69 21.80
CA LEU A 283 -32.90 -21.46 22.42
C LEU A 283 -33.38 -20.52 21.32
N VAL A 284 -34.53 -19.89 21.54
CA VAL A 284 -35.02 -18.79 20.70
C VAL A 284 -35.18 -17.55 21.57
N PHE A 285 -34.68 -16.41 21.12
CA PHE A 285 -34.80 -15.14 21.85
C PHE A 285 -34.92 -13.96 20.88
N ASP A 286 -35.25 -12.78 21.39
CA ASP A 286 -35.45 -11.57 20.59
C ASP A 286 -34.11 -11.04 20.03
N MET A 287 -34.07 -10.70 18.74
CA MET A 287 -32.87 -10.15 18.11
C MET A 287 -32.37 -8.86 18.79
N ALA A 288 -33.26 -8.08 19.40
CA ALA A 288 -32.90 -6.88 20.17
C ALA A 288 -32.01 -7.18 21.39
N GLU A 289 -31.97 -8.43 21.87
CA GLU A 289 -31.04 -8.82 22.95
C GLU A 289 -29.59 -8.98 22.44
N MET A 290 -29.36 -9.06 21.14
CA MET A 290 -28.02 -9.13 20.54
C MET A 290 -27.34 -7.76 20.57
N ARG A 291 -26.03 -7.76 20.83
CA ARG A 291 -25.23 -6.55 20.76
C ARG A 291 -24.69 -6.34 19.34
N SER A 292 -24.79 -5.12 18.84
CA SER A 292 -24.14 -4.69 17.60
C SER A 292 -22.74 -4.15 17.88
N VAL A 293 -21.71 -4.77 17.30
CA VAL A 293 -20.31 -4.31 17.38
C VAL A 293 -19.59 -4.60 16.07
N SER A 294 -18.54 -3.83 15.78
CA SER A 294 -17.76 -4.00 14.53
C SER A 294 -16.74 -5.14 14.57
N ARG A 295 -16.34 -5.57 15.77
CA ARG A 295 -15.41 -6.70 15.99
C ARG A 295 -15.40 -7.13 17.47
N GLY A 296 -14.85 -8.30 17.73
CA GLY A 296 -14.56 -8.81 19.08
C GLY A 296 -15.14 -10.19 19.32
N ARG A 297 -15.31 -10.57 20.60
CA ARG A 297 -15.93 -11.85 20.97
C ARG A 297 -17.47 -11.80 20.91
N GLY A 298 -18.06 -10.62 21.11
CA GLY A 298 -19.51 -10.46 21.22
C GLY A 298 -20.07 -10.85 22.58
N VAL A 299 -21.35 -11.18 22.62
CA VAL A 299 -22.11 -11.58 23.82
C VAL A 299 -22.42 -13.07 23.78
N ILE A 300 -22.74 -13.66 24.93
CA ILE A 300 -23.22 -15.06 24.98
C ILE A 300 -24.57 -15.12 24.24
N VAL A 301 -24.62 -15.89 23.16
CA VAL A 301 -25.83 -16.21 22.39
C VAL A 301 -26.63 -17.27 23.14
N MET A 302 -25.97 -18.35 23.55
CA MET A 302 -26.56 -19.48 24.25
C MET A 302 -25.56 -19.98 25.30
N GLY A 303 -26.05 -20.26 26.51
CA GLY A 303 -25.25 -20.92 27.53
C GLY A 303 -24.98 -22.37 27.11
N LEU A 304 -23.75 -22.83 27.25
CA LEU A 304 -23.32 -24.17 26.87
C LEU A 304 -22.77 -24.91 28.09
N GLU A 305 -22.94 -26.22 28.12
CA GLU A 305 -22.25 -27.08 29.09
C GLU A 305 -20.75 -27.17 28.80
N GLU A 306 -19.97 -27.62 29.78
CA GLU A 306 -18.54 -27.79 29.60
C GLU A 306 -18.24 -28.81 28.48
N GLY A 307 -17.40 -28.40 27.53
CA GLY A 307 -17.07 -29.21 26.34
C GLY A 307 -18.13 -29.23 25.25
N GLU A 308 -19.28 -28.59 25.45
CA GLU A 308 -20.32 -28.45 24.44
C GLU A 308 -19.98 -27.34 23.42
N LYS A 309 -20.56 -27.46 22.21
CA LYS A 309 -20.41 -26.46 21.15
C LYS A 309 -21.76 -25.97 20.65
N LEU A 310 -21.80 -24.69 20.28
CA LEU A 310 -22.85 -24.14 19.43
C LEU A 310 -22.64 -24.64 18.00
N VAL A 311 -23.71 -25.15 17.38
CA VAL A 311 -23.67 -25.77 16.04
C VAL A 311 -24.15 -24.78 14.98
N ALA A 312 -25.25 -24.09 15.24
CA ALA A 312 -25.86 -23.20 14.27
C ALA A 312 -26.61 -22.05 14.95
N VAL A 313 -26.70 -20.94 14.22
CA VAL A 313 -27.63 -19.85 14.49
C VAL A 313 -28.47 -19.60 13.23
N SER A 314 -29.69 -19.13 13.42
CA SER A 314 -30.57 -18.68 12.34
C SER A 314 -31.39 -17.48 12.80
N LEU A 315 -31.78 -16.65 11.85
CA LEU A 315 -32.74 -15.57 12.07
C LEU A 315 -34.10 -15.95 11.52
N LEU A 316 -35.13 -15.73 12.32
CA LEU A 316 -36.50 -16.11 12.00
C LEU A 316 -37.38 -14.86 11.90
N ALA A 317 -38.08 -14.75 10.77
CA ALA A 317 -39.10 -13.71 10.55
C ALA A 317 -40.45 -14.07 11.19
N THR A 318 -40.71 -15.37 11.35
CA THR A 318 -41.93 -15.92 11.92
C THR A 318 -41.60 -16.90 13.05
N PRO A 319 -42.54 -17.17 13.97
CA PRO A 319 -42.34 -18.12 15.08
C PRO A 319 -42.41 -19.58 14.61
N ALA A 320 -41.55 -19.93 13.65
CA ALA A 320 -41.46 -21.22 13.03
C ALA A 320 -40.00 -21.53 12.70
N VAL A 321 -39.57 -22.76 12.91
CA VAL A 321 -38.22 -23.19 12.54
C VAL A 321 -38.20 -24.66 12.14
N LYS A 322 -37.35 -24.99 11.17
CA LYS A 322 -37.03 -26.37 10.81
C LYS A 322 -35.62 -26.70 11.28
N VAL A 323 -35.50 -27.78 12.03
CA VAL A 323 -34.23 -28.27 12.57
C VAL A 323 -33.88 -29.57 11.87
N ARG A 324 -32.69 -29.64 11.27
CA ARG A 324 -32.13 -30.85 10.67
C ARG A 324 -31.12 -31.50 11.61
N GLY A 325 -31.15 -32.82 11.66
CA GLY A 325 -30.20 -33.59 12.44
C GLY A 325 -30.27 -35.09 12.17
N MET A 326 -29.42 -35.84 12.85
CA MET A 326 -29.38 -37.29 12.76
C MET A 326 -30.10 -37.94 13.95
N LYS A 327 -30.90 -38.97 13.65
CA LYS A 327 -31.46 -39.90 14.65
C LYS A 327 -30.93 -41.29 14.32
N GLY A 328 -29.89 -41.73 15.02
CA GLY A 328 -29.09 -42.88 14.60
C GLY A 328 -28.39 -42.56 13.27
N SER A 329 -28.57 -43.40 12.26
CA SER A 329 -27.97 -43.22 10.92
C SER A 329 -28.88 -42.50 9.91
N LYS A 330 -30.10 -42.11 10.30
CA LYS A 330 -31.06 -41.45 9.39
C LYS A 330 -31.12 -39.96 9.66
N GLU A 331 -30.98 -39.16 8.61
CA GLU A 331 -31.26 -37.72 8.66
C GLU A 331 -32.78 -37.50 8.82
N ARG A 332 -33.13 -36.61 9.73
CA ARG A 332 -34.50 -36.23 10.05
C ARG A 332 -34.59 -34.71 10.15
N GLU A 333 -35.73 -34.20 9.73
CA GLU A 333 -36.10 -32.81 9.90
C GLU A 333 -37.29 -32.72 10.86
N ILE A 334 -37.23 -31.77 11.79
CA ILE A 334 -38.32 -31.47 12.73
C ILE A 334 -38.80 -30.06 12.45
N HIS A 335 -40.09 -29.91 12.20
CA HIS A 335 -40.74 -28.62 12.07
C HIS A 335 -41.38 -28.23 13.41
N LEU A 336 -40.99 -27.07 13.94
CA LEU A 336 -41.46 -26.54 15.21
C LEU A 336 -42.25 -25.26 14.97
N THR A 337 -43.53 -25.27 15.35
CA THR A 337 -44.48 -24.15 15.20
C THR A 337 -45.43 -24.08 16.40
N GLY A 338 -46.10 -22.93 16.58
CA GLY A 338 -47.10 -22.72 17.65
C GLY A 338 -46.53 -22.99 19.04
N ALA A 339 -47.29 -23.70 19.88
CA ALA A 339 -46.86 -24.04 21.24
C ALA A 339 -45.54 -24.85 21.29
N ARG A 340 -45.24 -25.66 20.27
CA ARG A 340 -43.96 -26.38 20.20
C ARG A 340 -42.80 -25.44 19.95
N PHE A 341 -43.00 -24.34 19.23
CA PHE A 341 -42.00 -23.30 19.02
C PHE A 341 -41.83 -22.45 20.28
N GLU A 342 -42.93 -21.99 20.86
CA GLU A 342 -42.95 -21.16 22.09
C GLU A 342 -42.23 -21.84 23.26
N HIS A 343 -42.24 -23.17 23.31
CA HIS A 343 -41.47 -23.93 24.27
C HIS A 343 -39.98 -23.56 24.28
N TYR A 344 -39.38 -23.17 23.16
CA TYR A 344 -37.96 -22.84 23.07
C TYR A 344 -37.66 -21.35 23.24
N VAL A 345 -38.70 -20.52 23.35
CA VAL A 345 -38.55 -19.08 23.55
C VAL A 345 -38.13 -18.79 24.99
N GLY A 346 -37.12 -17.94 25.15
CA GLY A 346 -36.61 -17.48 26.43
C GLY A 346 -35.65 -16.31 26.27
N HIS A 347 -34.96 -15.94 27.34
CA HIS A 347 -33.94 -14.89 27.30
C HIS A 347 -32.60 -15.41 26.76
N ARG A 348 -31.83 -14.52 26.13
CA ARG A 348 -30.47 -14.78 25.66
C ARG A 348 -29.59 -15.33 26.79
N ALA A 349 -28.56 -16.10 26.41
CA ALA A 349 -27.56 -16.70 27.29
C ALA A 349 -28.08 -17.83 28.21
N ARG A 350 -29.35 -18.22 28.11
CA ARG A 350 -29.85 -19.46 28.71
C ARG A 350 -29.37 -20.67 27.91
N MET A 351 -29.47 -21.86 28.51
CA MET A 351 -29.03 -23.11 27.87
C MET A 351 -30.04 -23.68 26.86
N GLY A 352 -31.13 -22.97 26.57
CA GLY A 352 -32.22 -23.50 25.74
C GLY A 352 -32.90 -24.72 26.35
N ARG A 353 -33.72 -25.41 25.56
CA ARG A 353 -34.44 -26.63 25.94
C ARG A 353 -34.13 -27.77 24.97
N VAL A 354 -34.25 -29.00 25.47
CA VAL A 354 -33.90 -30.21 24.71
C VAL A 354 -34.86 -30.41 23.55
N LEU A 355 -34.31 -30.70 22.37
CA LEU A 355 -35.08 -31.03 21.17
C LEU A 355 -35.82 -32.36 21.34
N PRO A 356 -36.96 -32.54 20.65
CA PRO A 356 -37.64 -33.82 20.68
C PRO A 356 -36.77 -34.91 20.04
N ASP A 357 -37.12 -36.16 20.31
CA ASP A 357 -36.55 -37.33 19.62
C ASP A 357 -35.05 -37.61 19.82
N LYS A 358 -34.38 -36.92 20.76
CA LYS A 358 -32.92 -37.02 20.97
C LYS A 358 -32.13 -36.83 19.67
N LEU A 359 -32.58 -35.87 18.85
CA LEU A 359 -31.96 -35.56 17.57
C LEU A 359 -30.55 -34.98 17.79
N LYS A 360 -29.53 -35.54 17.12
CA LYS A 360 -28.19 -34.94 17.07
C LYS A 360 -28.18 -33.86 15.98
N PRO A 361 -28.09 -32.57 16.32
CA PRO A 361 -28.32 -31.51 15.35
C PRO A 361 -27.18 -31.34 14.35
N ILE A 362 -27.56 -31.01 13.11
CA ILE A 362 -26.64 -30.59 12.04
C ILE A 362 -26.77 -29.08 11.81
N GLY A 363 -27.98 -28.55 11.85
CA GLY A 363 -28.26 -27.12 11.64
C GLY A 363 -29.72 -26.85 11.33
N PHE A 364 -30.01 -25.64 10.86
CA PHE A 364 -31.33 -25.24 10.41
C PHE A 364 -31.52 -25.52 8.91
N SER A 365 -32.78 -25.60 8.46
CA SER A 365 -33.16 -25.57 7.04
C SER A 365 -34.05 -24.35 6.75
N ALA A 366 -34.01 -23.92 5.49
CA ALA A 366 -34.83 -22.83 4.97
C ALA A 366 -36.33 -23.19 4.86
#